data_AF-A0A855K3Z3-F1
#
_entry.id   AF-A0A855K3Z3-F1
#
_cell.length_a   1.000
_cell.length_b   1.000
_cell.length_c   1.000
_cell.angle_alpha   90.00
_cell.angle_beta   90.00
_cell.angle_gamma   90.00
#
_symmetry.space_group_name_H-M   'P 1'
#
loop_
_entity.id
_entity.type
_entity.pdbx_description
1 polymer ?
#
loop_
_entity_poly.entity_id
_entity_poly.type
_entity_poly.pdbx_seq_one_letter_code
_entity_poly.pdbx_strand_id
1 'polypeptide(L)'
;LRERLQKESYEVIWKQDAQSTRELLKLEKSLDLVILDVGLPDGSGYEIAEELRQKLDTPFLFVTAQSNAEHRLRGFELGAEE
;
A
#
# COMPACT_ATOMS: atom_id res chain seq x y z
N LEU A 1 8.04 -11.30 -0.38
CA LEU A 1 7.99 -10.27 0.69
C LEU A 1 7.32 -10.80 1.96
N ARG A 2 6.05 -11.22 1.89
CA ARG A 2 5.29 -11.82 3.02
C ARG A 2 6.10 -12.76 3.90
N GLU A 3 6.67 -13.84 3.34
CA GLU A 3 7.39 -14.85 4.12
C GLU A 3 8.59 -14.28 4.88
N ARG A 4 9.28 -13.28 4.30
CA ARG A 4 10.41 -12.62 4.96
C ARG A 4 9.92 -11.81 6.15
N LEU A 5 8.88 -11.00 5.98
CA LEU A 5 8.30 -10.21 7.08
C LEU A 5 7.75 -11.10 8.20
N GLN A 6 7.08 -12.20 7.85
CA GLN A 6 6.59 -13.15 8.85
C GLN A 6 7.73 -13.84 9.62
N LYS A 7 8.87 -14.12 8.97
CA LYS A 7 10.07 -14.64 9.64
C LYS A 7 10.68 -13.64 10.62
N GLU A 8 10.60 -12.35 10.31
CA GLU A 8 10.99 -11.25 11.20
C GLU A 8 9.93 -10.94 12.27
N SER A 9 8.95 -11.83 12.49
CA SER A 9 7.89 -11.72 13.50
C SER A 9 6.86 -10.60 13.29
N TYR A 10 6.73 -10.05 12.08
CA TYR A 10 5.64 -9.12 11.77
C TYR A 10 4.31 -9.85 11.51
N GLU A 11 3.21 -9.28 11.98
CA GLU A 11 1.87 -9.67 11.54
C GLU A 11 1.63 -9.14 10.14
N VAL A 12 1.37 -10.04 9.18
CA VAL A 12 1.20 -9.66 7.77
C VAL A 12 -0.20 -9.97 7.30
N ILE A 13 -0.94 -8.93 6.93
CA ILE A 13 -2.18 -9.04 6.17
C ILE A 13 -1.81 -8.89 4.69
N TRP A 14 -1.98 -9.95 3.90
CA TRP A 14 -1.61 -9.96 2.49
C TRP A 14 -2.85 -9.89 1.60
N LYS A 15 -2.93 -8.85 0.77
CA LYS A 15 -3.97 -8.64 -0.25
C LYS A 15 -3.30 -8.50 -1.62
N GLN A 16 -3.97 -8.99 -2.66
CA GLN A 16 -3.39 -9.09 -4.01
C GLN A 16 -4.14 -8.26 -5.05
N ASP A 17 -5.20 -7.57 -4.63
CA ASP A 17 -6.10 -6.80 -5.47
C ASP A 17 -6.67 -5.60 -4.68
N ALA A 18 -7.10 -4.58 -5.40
CA ALA A 18 -7.63 -3.35 -4.85
C ALA A 18 -8.94 -3.61 -4.09
N GLN A 19 -9.82 -4.45 -4.62
CA GLN A 19 -11.12 -4.74 -4.01
C GLN A 19 -10.99 -5.33 -2.60
N SER A 20 -10.18 -6.36 -2.43
CA SER A 20 -9.97 -7.04 -1.14
C SER A 20 -9.21 -6.16 -0.14
N THR A 21 -8.43 -5.19 -0.64
CA THR A 21 -7.80 -4.14 0.18
C THR A 21 -8.84 -3.15 0.68
N ARG A 22 -9.76 -2.67 -0.17
CA ARG A 22 -10.86 -1.79 0.26
C ARG A 22 -11.76 -2.44 1.29
N GLU A 23 -12.01 -3.74 1.17
CA GLU A 23 -12.75 -4.50 2.19
C GLU A 23 -12.02 -4.52 3.54
N LEU A 24 -10.70 -4.66 3.53
CA LEU A 24 -9.89 -4.58 4.75
C LEU A 24 -9.97 -3.18 5.39
N LEU A 25 -9.91 -2.12 4.58
CA LEU A 25 -9.99 -0.73 5.06
C LEU A 25 -11.32 -0.38 5.72
N LYS A 26 -12.40 -1.14 5.44
CA LYS A 26 -13.69 -0.98 6.11
C LYS A 26 -13.73 -1.59 7.51
N LEU A 27 -12.78 -2.47 7.85
CA LEU A 27 -12.77 -3.21 9.12
C LEU A 27 -12.10 -2.43 10.26
N GLU A 28 -11.76 -1.14 10.05
CA GLU A 28 -11.09 -0.25 11.04
C GLU A 28 -9.93 -0.91 11.79
N LYS A 29 -9.11 -1.69 11.08
CA LYS A 29 -7.89 -2.25 11.66
C LYS A 29 -6.78 -1.21 11.70
N SER A 30 -6.13 -1.05 12.84
CA SER A 30 -4.88 -0.29 12.96
C SER A 30 -3.77 -1.03 12.22
N LEU A 31 -3.12 -0.34 11.28
CA LEU A 31 -1.95 -0.82 10.56
C LEU A 31 -0.77 0.08 10.92
N ASP A 32 0.39 -0.52 11.20
CA ASP A 32 1.61 0.24 11.51
C ASP A 32 2.36 0.68 10.24
N LEU A 33 2.21 -0.09 9.15
CA LEU A 33 2.83 0.18 7.85
C LEU A 33 2.02 -0.48 6.73
N VAL A 34 1.88 0.20 5.60
CA VAL A 34 1.35 -0.39 4.36
C VAL A 34 2.44 -0.46 3.30
N ILE A 35 2.60 -1.61 2.66
CA ILE A 35 3.46 -1.79 1.49
C ILE A 35 2.56 -2.03 0.29
N LEU A 36 2.64 -1.16 -0.71
CA LEU A 36 1.69 -1.11 -1.80
C LEU A 36 2.40 -1.25 -3.15
N ASP A 37 1.88 -2.13 -4.01
CA ASP A 37 2.26 -2.11 -5.43
C ASP A 37 1.37 -1.13 -6.18
N VAL A 38 1.95 -0.41 -7.14
CA VAL A 38 1.22 0.46 -8.06
C VAL A 38 0.43 -0.36 -9.08
N GLY A 39 1.00 -1.46 -9.57
CA GLY A 39 0.38 -2.33 -10.56
C GLY A 39 -0.48 -3.40 -9.90
N LEU A 40 -1.78 -3.14 -9.75
CA LEU A 40 -2.75 -4.13 -9.27
C LEU A 40 -3.54 -4.71 -10.45
N PRO A 41 -4.03 -5.96 -10.35
CA PRO A 41 -4.78 -6.60 -11.44
C PRO A 41 -6.14 -5.94 -11.76
N ASP A 42 -6.70 -5.19 -10.80
CA ASP A 42 -8.04 -4.61 -10.84
C ASP A 42 -8.05 -3.10 -10.59
N GLY A 43 -6.89 -2.44 -10.65
CA GLY A 43 -6.80 -1.00 -10.43
C GLY A 43 -5.37 -0.50 -10.22
N SER A 44 -5.27 0.71 -9.65
CA SER A 44 -3.99 1.37 -9.37
C SER A 44 -3.75 1.43 -7.87
N GLY A 45 -2.53 1.09 -7.43
CA GLY A 45 -2.10 1.32 -6.06
C GLY A 45 -2.17 2.79 -5.64
N TYR A 46 -2.09 3.75 -6.56
CA TYR A 46 -2.25 5.17 -6.22
C TYR A 46 -3.65 5.48 -5.68
N GLU A 47 -4.69 4.86 -6.24
CA GLU A 47 -6.07 5.08 -5.78
C GLU A 47 -6.23 4.55 -4.35
N ILE A 48 -5.63 3.40 -4.05
CA ILE A 48 -5.62 2.84 -2.70
C ILE A 48 -4.83 3.74 -1.74
N ALA A 49 -3.71 4.30 -2.15
CA ALA A 49 -2.93 5.26 -1.35
C ALA A 49 -3.71 6.54 -1.05
N GLU A 50 -4.45 7.07 -2.03
CA GLU A 50 -5.35 8.21 -1.83
C GLU A 50 -6.47 7.88 -0.81
N GLU A 51 -7.07 6.69 -0.88
CA GLU A 51 -8.07 6.23 0.09
C GLU A 51 -7.48 6.02 1.49
N LEU A 52 -6.25 5.49 1.58
CA LEU A 52 -5.52 5.32 2.83
C LEU A 52 -5.28 6.67 3.51
N ARG A 53 -4.74 7.64 2.78
CA ARG A 53 -4.49 9.02 3.25
C ARG A 53 -5.72 9.72 3.80
N GLN A 54 -6.91 9.40 3.28
CA GLN A 54 -8.16 10.01 3.74
C GLN A 54 -8.72 9.35 5.00
N LYS A 55 -8.34 8.09 5.27
CA LYS A 55 -8.96 7.27 6.34
C LYS A 55 -8.03 6.99 7.50
N LEU A 56 -6.73 6.92 7.26
CA LEU A 56 -5.71 6.45 8.20
C LEU A 56 -4.48 7.35 8.13
N ASP A 57 -3.86 7.58 9.28
CA ASP A 57 -2.54 8.24 9.37
C ASP A 57 -1.37 7.24 9.22
N THR A 58 -1.66 6.00 8.80
CA THR A 58 -0.66 4.94 8.65
C THR A 58 0.35 5.29 7.55
N PRO A 59 1.66 5.20 7.81
CA PRO A 59 2.67 5.41 6.78
C PRO A 59 2.59 4.30 5.71
N PHE A 60 2.92 4.66 4.47
CA PHE A 60 2.97 3.69 3.38
C PHE A 60 4.15 3.89 2.45
N LEU A 61 4.59 2.78 1.88
CA LEU A 61 5.70 2.66 0.93
C LEU A 61 5.19 2.05 -0.37
N PHE A 62 5.61 2.61 -1.49
CA PHE A 62 5.43 1.94 -2.78
C PHE A 62 6.57 0.98 -3.07
N VAL A 63 6.24 -0.28 -3.35
CA VAL A 63 7.17 -1.26 -3.91
C VAL A 63 6.58 -1.73 -5.24
N THR A 64 7.13 -1.22 -6.34
CA THR A 64 6.65 -1.56 -7.68
C THR A 64 7.80 -1.76 -8.65
N ALA A 65 7.58 -2.61 -9.65
CA ALA A 65 8.50 -2.78 -10.78
C ALA A 65 8.40 -1.64 -11.81
N GLN A 66 7.41 -0.75 -11.69
CA GLN A 66 7.23 0.40 -12.58
C GLN A 66 8.16 1.55 -12.17
N SER A 67 9.13 1.89 -13.01
CA SER A 67 10.26 2.77 -12.65
C SER A 67 10.23 4.18 -13.25
N ASN A 68 9.11 4.61 -13.85
CA ASN A 68 9.07 5.94 -14.48
C ASN A 68 9.12 7.08 -13.43
N ALA A 69 9.70 8.21 -13.82
CA ALA A 69 9.94 9.33 -12.91
C ALA A 69 8.66 10.07 -12.48
N GLU A 70 7.62 10.08 -13.31
CA GLU A 70 6.30 10.66 -12.98
C GLU A 70 5.63 9.92 -11.81
N HIS A 71 5.81 8.60 -11.73
CA HIS A 71 5.29 7.77 -10.65
C HIS A 71 5.90 8.10 -9.29
N ARG A 72 7.20 8.42 -9.24
CA ARG A 72 7.85 8.85 -8.00
C ARG A 72 7.30 10.20 -7.52
N LEU A 73 7.09 11.15 -8.42
CA LEU A 73 6.55 12.47 -8.07
C LEU A 73 5.17 12.35 -7.42
N ARG A 74 4.29 11.55 -8.03
CA ARG A 74 2.94 11.30 -7.50
C ARG A 74 2.96 10.57 -6.15
N GLY A 75 3.88 9.64 -5.96
CA GLY A 75 4.10 8.99 -4.66
C GLY A 75 4.47 9.99 -3.56
N PHE A 76 5.39 10.92 -3.85
CA PHE A 76 5.78 11.99 -2.92
C PHE A 76 4.65 12.99 -2.61
N GLU A 77 3.80 13.33 -3.58
CA GLU A 77 2.65 14.22 -3.35
C GLU A 77 1.60 13.58 -2.43
N LEU A 78 1.42 12.26 -2.57
CA LEU A 78 0.66 11.44 -1.63
C LEU A 78 1.47 11.08 -0.38
N GLY A 79 2.66 11.68 -0.22
CA GLY A 79 3.70 11.43 0.79
C GLY A 79 3.83 9.98 1.25
N ALA A 80 4.04 9.12 0.25
CA ALA A 80 4.88 7.96 0.43
C ALA A 80 6.31 8.43 0.75
N GLU A 81 6.97 7.75 1.68
CA GLU A 81 8.42 7.87 1.89
C GLU A 81 9.13 6.78 1.07
N GLU A 82 10.31 7.11 0.50
CA GLU A 82 11.20 6.14 -0.17
C GLU A 82 11.90 5.21 0.83
#